data_AF-A0A2V7RIG1-F1
#
_entry.id   AF-A0A2V7RIG1-F1
#
_cell.length_a   1.000
_cell.length_b   1.000
_cell.length_c   1.000
_cell.angle_alpha   90.00
_cell.angle_beta   90.00
_cell.angle_gamma   90.00
#
_symmetry.space_group_name_H-M   'P 1'
#
loop_
_entity.id
_entity.type
_entity.pdbx_description
1 polymer ?
#
loop_
_entity_poly.entity_id
_entity_poly.type
_entity_poly.pdbx_seq_one_letter_code
_entity_poly.pdbx_strand_id
1 'polypeptide(L)' 'MRPYKTGDIRNVAVVGHGASGKTSLVDALAFVAGTSKRHGSVKDGTALTDYTADEIERKYSI' A
#
# COMPACT_ATOMS: atom_id res chain seq x y z
N MET A 1 16.66 15.45 3.85
CA MET A 1 15.33 15.56 3.22
C MET A 1 15.52 16.07 1.79
N ARG A 2 14.98 15.41 0.76
CA ARG A 2 15.08 15.93 -0.61
C ARG A 2 14.13 17.12 -0.77
N PRO A 3 14.57 18.27 -1.31
CA PRO A 3 13.68 19.39 -1.56
C PRO A 3 12.79 19.08 -2.78
N TYR A 4 11.47 19.27 -2.62
CA TYR A 4 10.49 19.13 -3.71
C TYR A 4 9.73 20.45 -3.87
N LYS A 5 9.46 20.89 -5.11
CA LYS A 5 8.56 22.02 -5.34
C LYS A 5 7.12 21.54 -5.22
N THR A 6 6.19 22.43 -4.93
CA THR A 6 4.76 22.09 -4.79
C THR A 6 4.21 21.37 -6.02
N GLY A 7 4.65 21.75 -7.24
CA GLY A 7 4.23 21.10 -8.49
C GLY A 7 4.74 19.67 -8.69
N ASP A 8 5.74 19.24 -7.90
CA ASP A 8 6.33 17.90 -7.98
C ASP A 8 5.61 16.90 -7.07
N ILE A 9 4.76 17.36 -6.14
CA ILE A 9 4.03 16.52 -5.19
C ILE A 9 2.75 15.97 -5.84
N ARG A 10 2.54 14.66 -5.76
CA ARG A 10 1.35 13.98 -6.27
C ARG A 10 0.58 13.35 -5.10
N ASN A 11 -0.57 13.93 -4.77
CA ASN A 11 -1.51 13.35 -3.81
C ASN A 11 -2.44 12.39 -4.55
N VAL A 12 -2.43 11.12 -4.18
CA VAL A 12 -3.21 10.06 -4.84
C VAL A 12 -3.96 9.26 -3.77
N ALA A 13 -5.23 8.96 -4.02
CA ALA A 13 -6.04 8.06 -3.21
C ALA A 13 -6.49 6.86 -4.05
N VAL A 14 -6.39 5.66 -3.47
CA VAL A 14 -6.84 4.41 -4.11
C VAL A 14 -8.13 3.97 -3.43
N VAL A 15 -9.24 4.01 -4.17
CA VAL A 15 -10.58 3.68 -3.67
C VAL A 15 -11.25 2.61 -4.53
N GLY A 16 -12.13 1.82 -3.93
CA GLY A 16 -12.75 0.67 -4.59
C GLY A 16 -13.37 -0.30 -3.59
N HIS A 17 -14.19 -1.22 -4.10
CA HIS A 17 -14.94 -2.17 -3.28
C HIS A 17 -14.02 -3.12 -2.48
N GLY A 18 -14.58 -3.81 -1.49
CA GLY A 18 -13.88 -4.89 -0.78
C GLY A 18 -13.30 -5.91 -1.75
N ALA A 19 -12.10 -6.43 -1.44
CA ALA A 19 -11.39 -7.40 -2.28
C ALA A 19 -11.07 -6.96 -3.73
N SER A 20 -11.22 -5.68 -4.09
CA SER A 20 -10.88 -5.17 -5.43
C SER A 20 -9.38 -5.01 -5.71
N GLY A 21 -8.51 -5.51 -4.81
CA GLY A 21 -7.06 -5.49 -4.98
C GLY A 21 -6.34 -4.17 -4.64
N LYS A 22 -7.00 -3.23 -3.96
CA LYS A 22 -6.42 -1.92 -3.59
C LYS A 22 -5.09 -2.04 -2.84
N THR A 23 -5.09 -2.84 -1.77
CA THR A 23 -3.94 -3.07 -0.89
C THR A 23 -2.78 -3.68 -1.67
N SER A 24 -3.07 -4.68 -2.51
CA SER A 24 -2.05 -5.31 -3.39
C SER A 24 -1.47 -4.33 -4.41
N LEU A 25 -2.29 -3.44 -4.97
CA LEU A 25 -1.81 -2.41 -5.90
C LEU A 25 -0.87 -1.42 -5.20
N VAL A 26 -1.23 -0.93 -4.01
CA VAL A 26 -0.39 0.00 -3.25
C VAL A 26 0.96 -0.64 -2.88
N ASP A 27 0.94 -1.91 -2.47
CA ASP A 27 2.16 -2.67 -2.19
C ASP A 27 3.07 -2.82 -3.42
N ALA A 28 2.49 -3.14 -4.58
CA ALA A 28 3.22 -3.24 -5.84
C ALA A 28 3.84 -1.88 -6.23
N LEU A 29 3.10 -0.78 -6.08
CA LEU A 29 3.61 0.57 -6.32
C LEU A 29 4.77 0.91 -5.38
N ALA A 30 4.67 0.57 -4.09
CA ALA A 30 5.74 0.79 -3.11
C ALA A 30 7.00 -0.02 -3.42
N PHE A 31 6.84 -1.26 -3.92
CA PHE A 31 7.95 -2.10 -4.38
C PHE A 31 8.62 -1.52 -5.62
N VAL A 32 7.84 -1.16 -6.66
CA VAL A 32 8.36 -0.58 -7.91
C VAL A 32 9.03 0.78 -7.67
N ALA A 33 8.48 1.61 -6.78
CA ALA A 33 9.07 2.88 -6.39
C ALA A 33 10.37 2.74 -5.57
N GLY A 34 10.79 1.51 -5.24
CA GLY A 34 11.98 1.22 -4.44
C GLY A 34 11.85 1.64 -2.97
N THR A 35 10.63 1.92 -2.50
CA THR A 35 10.36 2.32 -1.11
C THR A 35 10.35 1.10 -0.18
N SER A 36 9.96 -0.07 -0.71
CA SER A 36 10.09 -1.36 -0.03
C SER A 36 11.03 -2.29 -0.81
N LYS A 37 11.89 -3.03 -0.09
CA LYS A 37 12.73 -4.10 -0.69
C LYS A 37 11.95 -5.40 -0.93
N ARG A 38 10.76 -5.54 -0.35
CA ARG A 38 9.91 -6.73 -0.45
C ARG A 38 8.59 -6.36 -1.11
N HIS A 39 8.17 -7.16 -2.07
CA HIS A 39 6.79 -7.16 -2.54
C HIS A 39 5.92 -7.89 -1.50
N GLY A 40 5.12 -7.15 -0.74
CA GLY A 40 4.26 -7.73 0.29
C GLY A 40 3.04 -8.45 -0.30
N SER A 41 2.31 -9.12 0.58
CA SER A 41 1.15 -9.94 0.23
C SER A 41 0.11 -9.88 1.34
N VAL A 42 -1.11 -9.47 0.99
CA VAL A 42 -2.28 -9.49 1.89
C VAL A 42 -2.57 -10.92 2.35
N LYS A 43 -2.38 -11.91 1.47
CA LYS A 43 -2.63 -13.32 1.79
C LYS A 43 -1.73 -13.83 2.91
N ASP A 44 -0.49 -13.34 2.94
CA ASP A 44 0.54 -13.75 3.87
C ASP A 44 0.65 -12.79 5.07
N GLY A 45 -0.24 -11.79 5.18
CA GLY A 45 -0.22 -10.80 6.26
C GLY A 45 1.02 -9.91 6.24
N THR A 46 1.65 -9.76 5.07
CA THR A 46 2.92 -9.07 4.88
C THR A 46 2.78 -7.75 4.12
N ALA A 47 1.53 -7.35 3.85
CA ALA A 47 1.22 -6.12 3.15
C ALA A 47 1.72 -4.91 3.93
N LEU A 48 2.28 -3.92 3.23
CA LEU A 48 2.90 -2.75 3.84
C LEU A 48 1.87 -1.81 4.48
N THR A 49 0.62 -1.91 4.05
CA THR A 49 -0.48 -1.01 4.42
C THR A 49 -1.47 -1.60 5.42
N ASP A 50 -1.34 -2.88 5.76
CA ASP A 50 -2.12 -3.52 6.83
C ASP A 50 -1.36 -3.33 8.16
N TYR A 51 -1.80 -2.39 9.00
CA TYR A 51 -1.08 -2.02 10.23
C TYR A 51 -1.74 -2.58 11.49
N THR A 52 -3.02 -2.92 11.42
CA THR A 52 -3.78 -3.44 12.56
C THR A 52 -3.83 -4.97 12.55
N ALA A 53 -3.92 -5.58 13.72
CA ALA A 53 -4.08 -7.02 13.84
C ALA A 53 -5.35 -7.51 13.11
N ASP A 54 -6.44 -6.73 13.18
CA ASP A 54 -7.70 -7.03 12.51
C ASP A 54 -7.56 -7.07 10.98
N GLU A 55 -6.83 -6.13 10.37
CA GLU A 55 -6.59 -6.11 8.92
C GLU A 55 -5.80 -7.34 8.45
N ILE A 56 -4.77 -7.70 9.22
CA ILE A 56 -3.90 -8.84 8.94
C ILE A 56 -4.67 -10.17 9.09
N GLU A 57 -5.43 -10.32 10.18
CA GLU A 57 -6.19 -11.55 10.48
C GLU A 57 -7.34 -11.74 9.48
N ARG A 58 -8.07 -10.66 9.16
CA ARG A 58 -9.22 -10.70 8.25
C ARG A 58 -8.83 -10.63 6.78
N LYS A 59 -7.55 -10.34 6.48
CA LYS A 59 -7.03 -10.14 5.12
C LYS A 59 -7.84 -9.09 4.36
N TYR A 60 -8.27 -8.06 5.08
CA TYR A 60 -9.20 -7.05 4.60
C TYR A 60 -8.80 -5.71 5.21
N SER A 61 -8.34 -4.79 4.37
CA SER A 61 -8.02 -3.42 4.78
C SER A 61 -9.30 -2.61 4.95
N ILE A 62 -9.42 -1.86 6.05
CA ILE A 62 -10.60 -1.08 6.42
C ILE A 62 -10.41 0.39 6.02
#